data_AF-A0A7X5VM12-F1
#
_entry.id   AF-A0A7X5VM12-F1
#
_cell.length_a   1.000
_cell.length_b   1.000
_cell.length_c   1.000
_cell.angle_alpha   90.00
_cell.angle_beta   90.00
_cell.angle_gamma   90.00
#
_symmetry.space_group_name_H-M   'P 1'
#
loop_
_entity.id
_entity.type
_entity.pdbx_description
1 polymer ?
#
loop_
_entity_poly.entity_id
_entity_poly.type
_entity_poly.pdbx_seq_one_letter_code
_entity_poly.pdbx_strand_id
1 'polypeptide(L)' 'MTFDDGWIDNLEVAWPLLQQANLRATIFLVRDWVVTGVNGEGEFMRPLDVAQLSDEGMEFGA' A
#
# COMPACT_ATOMS: atom_id res chain seq x y z
N MET A 1 2.76 3.85 12.36
CA MET A 1 2.07 4.84 11.51
C MET A 1 1.06 4.09 10.66
N THR A 2 -0.07 4.70 10.32
CA THR A 2 -1.11 4.04 9.54
C THR A 2 -1.44 4.84 8.28
N PHE A 3 -1.84 4.13 7.23
CA PHE A 3 -2.37 4.67 5.98
C PHE A 3 -3.66 3.92 5.64
N ASP A 4 -4.53 4.55 4.87
CA ASP A 4 -5.82 4.00 4.49
C ASP A 4 -5.93 3.89 2.96
N ASP A 5 -6.97 3.20 2.50
CA ASP A 5 -7.47 3.11 1.12
C ASP A 5 -6.62 2.35 0.10
N GLY A 6 -5.30 2.26 0.30
CA GLY A 6 -4.39 1.53 -0.58
C GLY A 6 -3.99 2.30 -1.84
N TRP A 7 -3.80 3.62 -1.71
CA TRP A 7 -3.30 4.49 -2.77
C TRP A 7 -1.91 4.07 -3.25
N ILE A 8 -1.60 4.29 -4.53
CA ILE A 8 -0.31 3.91 -5.13
C ILE A 8 0.88 4.67 -4.51
N ASP A 9 0.65 5.86 -3.97
CA ASP A 9 1.67 6.65 -3.28
C ASP A 9 2.17 6.01 -1.97
N ASN A 10 1.40 5.08 -1.38
CA ASN A 10 1.88 4.26 -0.28
C ASN A 10 3.10 3.44 -0.70
N LEU A 11 3.11 2.93 -1.93
CA LEU A 11 4.25 2.23 -2.53
C LEU A 11 5.33 3.22 -3.00
N GLU A 12 4.97 4.21 -3.82
CA GLU A 12 5.95 5.02 -4.55
C GLU A 12 6.64 6.08 -3.67
N VAL A 13 5.96 6.54 -2.63
CA VAL A 13 6.41 7.67 -1.79
C VAL A 13 6.62 7.23 -0.35
N ALA A 14 5.58 6.69 0.29
CA ALA A 14 5.62 6.44 1.73
C ALA A 14 6.62 5.32 2.08
N TRP A 15 6.61 4.22 1.31
CA TRP A 15 7.42 3.05 1.62
C TRP A 15 8.95 3.29 1.60
N PRO A 16 9.53 3.94 0.57
CA PRO A 16 10.96 4.27 0.59
C PRO A 16 11.37 5.15 1.76
N LEU A 17 10.51 6.09 2.18
CA LEU A 17 10.77 6.98 3.32
C LEU A 17 10.72 6.22 4.65
N LEU A 18 9.76 5.31 4.80
CA LEU A 18 9.66 4.42 5.96
C LEU A 18 10.91 3.54 6.10
N GLN A 19 11.38 2.96 5.00
CA GLN A 19 12.60 2.17 4.97
C GLN A 19 13.83 2.99 5.38
N GLN A 20 14.00 4.19 4.81
CA GLN A 20 15.11 5.11 5.17
C GLN A 20 15.09 5.50 6.66
N ALA A 21 13.90 5.65 7.23
CA ALA A 21 13.72 5.98 8.64
C ALA A 21 13.73 4.76 9.58
N ASN A 22 13.84 3.53 9.06
CA ASN A 22 13.69 2.27 9.81
C ASN A 22 12.39 2.24 10.64
N LEU A 23 11.29 2.71 10.06
CA LEU A 23 9.97 2.78 10.69
C LEU A 23 9.04 1.70 10.11
N ARG A 24 8.15 1.18 10.97
CA ARG A 24 7.08 0.27 10.57
C ARG A 24 5.76 1.02 10.39
N ALA A 25 4.94 0.52 9.48
CA ALA A 25 3.60 1.03 9.23
C ALA A 25 2.62 -0.10 8.89
N THR A 26 1.34 0.23 8.98
CA THR A 26 0.22 -0.64 8.59
C THR A 26 -0.65 0.11 7.59
N ILE A 27 -1.07 -0.56 6.51
CA ILE A 27 -2.04 -0.01 5.55
C ILE A 27 -3.38 -0.73 5.70
N PHE A 28 -4.47 0.00 5.90
CA PHE A 28 -5.83 -0.55 5.91
C PHE A 28 -6.41 -0.48 4.50
N LEU A 29 -6.56 -1.63 3.86
CA LEU A 29 -6.94 -1.68 2.44
C LEU A 29 -8.46 -1.69 2.25
N VAL A 30 -8.94 -0.85 1.33
CA VAL A 30 -10.27 -1.04 0.75
C VAL A 30 -10.14 -2.07 -0.37
N ARG A 31 -10.45 -3.34 -0.04
CA ARG A 31 -10.25 -4.50 -0.92
C ARG A 31 -10.72 -4.26 -2.35
N ASP A 32 -11.92 -3.73 -2.52
CA ASP A 32 -12.51 -3.58 -3.85
C ASP A 32 -11.77 -2.54 -4.69
N TRP A 33 -11.14 -1.53 -4.07
CA TRP A 33 -10.38 -0.50 -4.78
C TRP A 33 -9.06 -1.06 -5.32
N VAL A 34 -8.36 -1.84 -4.51
CA VAL A 34 -7.11 -2.54 -4.86
C VAL A 34 -7.34 -3.66 -5.87
N VAL A 35 -8.44 -4.41 -5.75
CA VAL A 35 -8.72 -5.57 -6.61
C VAL A 35 -9.31 -5.18 -7.95
N THR A 36 -10.24 -4.23 -7.98
CA THR A 36 -10.94 -3.86 -9.22
C THR A 36 -10.29 -2.68 -9.94
N GLY A 37 -9.45 -1.90 -9.25
CA GLY A 37 -8.86 -0.68 -9.77
C GLY A 37 -9.97 0.30 -10.13
N VAL A 38 -10.46 1.08 -9.17
CA VAL A 38 -11.58 2.01 -9.43
C VAL A 38 -11.22 2.88 -10.64
N ASN A 39 -11.94 2.67 -11.75
CA ASN A 39 -11.85 3.37 -13.04
C ASN A 39 -10.62 3.16 -13.94
N GLY A 40 -9.72 2.21 -13.68
CA GLY A 40 -8.67 1.85 -14.64
C GLY A 40 -7.57 2.91 -14.87
N GLU A 41 -7.59 4.01 -14.12
CA GLU A 41 -6.54 5.03 -14.10
C GLU A 41 -5.78 4.92 -12.78
N GLY A 42 -4.79 4.02 -12.72
CA GLY A 42 -3.54 4.09 -11.93
C GLY A 42 -3.49 4.59 -10.47
N GLU A 43 -4.58 4.83 -9.75
CA GLU A 43 -4.55 5.57 -8.48
C GLU A 43 -4.34 4.68 -7.24
N PHE A 44 -4.64 3.38 -7.33
CA PHE A 44 -4.51 2.44 -6.22
C PHE A 44 -3.44 1.38 -6.49
N MET A 45 -2.83 0.88 -5.42
CA MET A 45 -2.01 -0.32 -5.47
C MET A 45 -2.83 -1.50 -6.04
N ARG A 46 -2.16 -2.38 -6.77
CA ARG A 46 -2.73 -3.64 -7.25
C ARG A 46 -2.34 -4.78 -6.29
N PRO A 47 -2.97 -5.97 -6.41
CA PRO A 47 -2.66 -7.09 -5.52
C PRO A 47 -1.18 -7.50 -5.53
N LEU A 48 -0.49 -7.34 -6.67
CA LEU A 48 0.95 -7.61 -6.76
C LEU A 48 1.80 -6.60 -5.97
N ASP A 49 1.38 -5.34 -5.96
CA ASP A 49 2.07 -4.27 -5.22
C ASP A 49 1.90 -4.49 -3.71
N VAL A 50 0.71 -4.91 -3.27
CA VAL A 50 0.42 -5.31 -1.89
C VAL A 50 1.27 -6.52 -1.46
N ALA A 51 1.35 -7.55 -2.31
CA ALA A 51 2.16 -8.74 -2.03
C ALA A 51 3.65 -8.36 -1.87
N GLN A 52 4.17 -7.52 -2.75
CA GLN A 52 5.54 -7.01 -2.65
C GLN A 52 5.76 -6.31 -1.30
N LEU A 53 4.94 -5.32 -0.96
CA LEU A 53 5.11 -4.57 0.29
C LEU A 53 5.01 -5.48 1.53
N SER A 54 4.14 -6.49 1.49
CA SER A 54 4.01 -7.47 2.57
C SER A 54 5.29 -8.28 2.75
N ASP A 55 5.91 -8.73 1.65
CA ASP A 55 7.18 -9.46 1.68
C ASP A 55 8.33 -8.59 2.20
N GLU A 56 8.26 -7.28 1.98
CA GLU A 56 9.25 -6.32 2.45
C GLU A 56 8.98 -5.80 3.89
N GLY A 57 7.89 -6.24 4.53
CA GLY A 57 7.60 -6.01 5.94
C GLY A 57 6.58 -4.91 6.26
N MET A 58 5.84 -4.41 5.26
CA MET A 58 4.63 -3.61 5.50
C MET A 58 3.53 -4.51 6.07
N GLU A 59 2.84 -4.03 7.11
CA GLU A 59 1.67 -4.73 7.65
C GLU A 59 0.39 -4.27 6.94
N PHE A 60 -0.60 -5.15 6.85
CA PHE A 60 -1.90 -4.83 6.24
C PHE A 60 -3.05 -5.18 7.18
N GLY A 61 -3.98 -4.24 7.32
CA GLY A 61 -5.23 -4.38 8.06
C GLY A 61 -6.44 -4.45 7.12
N ALA A 62 -7.57 -4.91 7.67
CA ALA A 62 -8.87 -5.00 7.01
C ALA A 62 -9.94 -4.26 7.81
#